data_AF-A0A7X9KGC2-F1
#
_entry.id   AF-A0A7X9KGC2-F1
#
_cell.length_a   1.000
_cell.length_b   1.000
_cell.length_c   1.000
_cell.angle_alpha   90.00
_cell.angle_beta   90.00
_cell.angle_gamma   90.00
#
_symmetry.space_group_name_H-M   'P 1'
#
loop_
_entity.id
_entity.type
_entity.pdbx_description
1 polymer ?
#
loop_
_entity_poly.entity_id
_entity_poly.type
_entity_poly.pdbx_seq_one_letter_code
_entity_poly.pdbx_strand_id
1 'polypeptide(L)' 'MVAVGSKCRVCKEPAIIDLPRHNAHFCAEHFLELCRRQVVKAIEKFEMLTKDDRILVAVSGGKDSLAV' A
#
# COMPACT_ATOMS: atom_id res chain seq x y z
N MET A 1 -11.36 -10.84 -6.88
CA MET A 1 -10.85 -11.26 -8.20
C MET A 1 -10.90 -10.04 -9.10
N VAL A 2 -9.84 -9.77 -9.86
CA VAL A 2 -9.75 -8.61 -10.75
C VAL A 2 -10.71 -8.82 -11.92
N ALA A 3 -11.63 -7.88 -12.16
CA ALA A 3 -12.49 -7.96 -13.33
C ALA A 3 -11.66 -7.90 -14.63
N VAL A 4 -11.91 -8.81 -15.57
CA VAL A 4 -11.23 -8.82 -16.88
C VAL A 4 -11.45 -7.47 -17.57
N GLY A 5 -10.36 -6.76 -17.89
CA GLY A 5 -10.41 -5.44 -18.52
C GLY A 5 -10.45 -4.25 -17.56
N SER A 6 -10.32 -4.45 -16.24
CA SER A 6 -10.20 -3.33 -15.30
C SER A 6 -8.90 -2.56 -15.52
N LYS A 7 -9.02 -1.23 -15.55
CA LYS A 7 -7.92 -0.30 -15.77
C LYS A 7 -7.53 0.37 -14.46
N CYS A 8 -6.24 0.55 -14.23
CA CYS A 8 -5.71 1.31 -13.12
C CYS A 8 -6.37 2.69 -13.07
N ARG A 9 -6.85 3.08 -11.90
CA ARG A 9 -7.51 4.37 -11.68
C ARG A 9 -6.62 5.55 -12.06
N VAL A 10 -5.30 5.40 -11.84
CA VAL A 10 -4.29 6.45 -12.04
C VAL A 10 -3.80 6.50 -13.49
N CYS A 11 -3.11 5.46 -13.97
CA CYS A 11 -2.46 5.47 -15.29
C CYS A 11 -3.23 4.80 -16.43
N LYS A 12 -4.39 4.18 -16.14
CA LYS A 12 -5.22 3.44 -17.12
C LYS A 12 -4.60 2.16 -17.72
N GLU A 13 -3.39 1.79 -17.32
CA GLU A 13 -2.79 0.46 -17.57
C GLU A 13 -3.67 -0.67 -16.99
N PRO A 14 -3.49 -1.93 -17.41
CA PRO A 14 -4.19 -3.07 -16.82
C PRO A 14 -4.04 -3.11 -15.30
N ALA A 15 -5.16 -3.20 -14.58
CA ALA A 15 -5.14 -3.39 -13.14
C ALA A 15 -4.86 -4.85 -12.78
N ILE A 16 -4.19 -5.05 -11.64
CA ILE A 16 -3.88 -6.37 -11.08
C ILE A 16 -4.57 -6.59 -9.73
N ILE A 17 -5.24 -5.57 -9.19
CA ILE A 17 -5.99 -5.66 -7.96
C ILE A 17 -7.22 -4.74 -7.98
N ASP A 18 -8.32 -5.26 -7.44
CA ASP A 18 -9.55 -4.53 -7.19
C ASP A 18 -9.65 -4.28 -5.68
N LEU A 19 -9.89 -3.03 -5.30
CA LEU A 19 -10.11 -2.62 -3.92
C LEU A 19 -11.55 -2.12 -3.76
N PRO A 20 -12.54 -3.00 -3.49
CA PRO A 20 -13.95 -2.64 -3.40
C PRO A 20 -14.22 -1.54 -2.37
N ARG A 21 -13.56 -1.60 -1.20
CA ARG A 21 -13.69 -0.57 -0.15
C ARG A 21 -13.27 0.83 -0.59
N HIS A 22 -12.43 0.93 -1.63
CA HIS A 22 -11.96 2.20 -2.19
C HIS A 22 -12.59 2.51 -3.54
N ASN A 23 -13.51 1.66 -4.02
CA ASN A 23 -14.10 1.71 -5.36
C ASN A 23 -13.03 2.02 -6.43
N ALA A 24 -11.92 1.29 -6.38
CA ALA A 24 -10.74 1.58 -7.20
C ALA A 24 -10.00 0.30 -7.62
N HIS A 25 -9.36 0.38 -8.78
CA HIS A 25 -8.55 -0.66 -9.38
C HIS A 25 -7.13 -0.11 -9.59
N PHE A 26 -6.10 -0.92 -9.34
CA PHE A 26 -4.71 -0.47 -9.45
C PHE A 26 -3.82 -1.46 -10.20
N CYS A 27 -2.87 -0.94 -10.99
CA CYS A 27 -1.71 -1.73 -11.41
C CYS A 27 -0.76 -1.89 -10.21
N ALA A 28 0.29 -2.72 -10.35
CA ALA A 28 1.22 -3.03 -9.27
C ALA A 28 1.84 -1.77 -8.64
N GLU A 29 2.33 -0.85 -9.48
CA GLU A 29 3.02 0.36 -9.06
C GLU A 29 2.14 1.27 -8.20
N HIS A 30 0.97 1.65 -8.71
CA HIS A 30 0.06 2.55 -8.00
C HIS A 30 -0.62 1.89 -6.79
N PHE A 31 -0.69 0.55 -6.75
CA PHE A 31 -1.09 -0.15 -5.53
C PHE A 31 -0.03 -0.01 -4.44
N LEU A 32 1.25 -0.22 -4.75
CA LEU A 32 2.35 -0.03 -3.79
C LEU A 32 2.45 1.42 -3.31
N GLU A 33 2.26 2.39 -4.21
CA GLU A 33 2.20 3.81 -3.82
C GLU A 33 1.04 4.09 -2.85
N LEU A 34 -0.15 3.53 -3.11
CA LEU A 34 -1.29 3.66 -2.19
C LEU A 34 -0.95 3.09 -0.81
N CYS A 35 -0.35 1.90 -0.74
CA CYS A 35 0.06 1.28 0.53
C CYS A 35 1.06 2.17 1.28
N ARG A 36 2.13 2.63 0.63
CA ARG A 36 3.12 3.53 1.26
C ARG A 36 2.48 4.80 1.78
N ARG A 37 1.60 5.43 1.00
CA ARG A 37 0.89 6.65 1.43
C ARG A 37 -0.04 6.39 2.62
N GLN A 38 -0.70 5.23 2.68
CA GLN A 38 -1.54 4.87 3.83
C GLN A 38 -0.70 4.67 5.10
N VAL A 39 0.46 4.01 4.99
CA VAL A 39 1.39 3.84 6.11
C VAL A 39 1.91 5.19 6.61
N VAL A 40 2.37 6.06 5.71
CA VAL A 40 2.84 7.43 6.08
C VAL A 40 1.72 8.22 6.78
N LYS A 41 0.50 8.20 6.22
CA LYS A 41 -0.65 8.88 6.85
C LYS A 41 -0.97 8.33 8.23
N ALA A 42 -0.80 7.03 8.47
CA ALA A 42 -1.02 6.44 9.79
C ALA A 42 0.07 6.89 10.77
N ILE A 43 1.33 6.86 10.36
CA ILE A 43 2.46 7.34 11.16
C ILE A 43 2.24 8.80 11.58
N GLU A 44 1.88 9.67 10.62
CA GLU A 44 1.63 11.09 10.89
C GLU A 44 0.40 11.30 11.78
N LYS A 45 -0.71 10.60 11.50
CA LYS A 45 -1.97 10.77 12.24
C LYS A 45 -1.87 10.39 13.72
N PHE A 46 -1.06 9.37 14.02
CA PHE A 46 -0.93 8.82 15.36
C PHE A 46 0.42 9.11 16.00
N GLU A 47 1.22 9.98 15.38
CA GLU A 47 2.54 10.41 15.88
C GLU A 47 3.44 9.22 16.26
N MET A 48 3.45 8.18 15.40
CA MET A 48 4.05 6.89 15.74
C MET A 48 5.58 6.92 15.83
N LEU A 49 6.22 7.70 14.96
CA LEU A 49 7.68 7.80 14.82
C LEU A 49 8.07 9.03 13.99
N THR A 50 9.33 9.45 14.11
CA THR A 50 9.97 10.54 13.37
C THR A 50 11.12 10.03 12.51
N LYS A 51 11.66 10.90 11.65
CA LYS A 51 12.81 10.56 10.78
C LYS A 51 14.13 10.37 11.56
N ASP A 52 14.21 10.90 12.77
CA ASP A 52 15.41 10.84 13.61
C ASP A 52 15.40 9.64 14.56
N ASP A 53 14.29 8.90 14.62
CA ASP A 53 14.16 7.75 15.50
C ASP A 53 14.97 6.55 15.00
N ARG A 54 15.65 5.88 15.93
CA ARG A 54 16.22 4.54 15.69
C ARG A 54 15.15 3.49 15.99
N ILE A 55 14.56 2.95 14.94
CA ILE A 55 13.42 2.04 15.03
C ILE A 55 13.90 0.58 15.05
N LEU A 56 13.41 -0.22 16.01
CA LEU A 56 13.58 -1.67 16.01
C LEU A 56 12.38 -2.32 15.31
N VAL A 57 12.63 -3.02 14.20
CA VAL A 57 11.60 -3.79 13.48
C VAL A 57 11.72 -5.26 13.85
N ALA A 58 10.69 -5.82 14.50
CA ALA A 58 10.64 -7.23 14.85
C ALA A 58 10.23 -8.08 13.64
N VAL A 59 11.18 -8.80 13.04
CA VAL A 59 10.96 -9.62 11.84
C VAL A 59 10.73 -11.08 12.21
N SER A 60 9.54 -11.61 11.89
CA SER A 60 9.15 -12.99 12.17
C SER A 60 9.27 -13.94 10.97
N GLY A 61 9.52 -13.41 9.78
CA GLY A 61 9.50 -14.17 8.52
C GLY A 61 8.12 -14.25 7.85
N GLY A 62 7.09 -13.67 8.47
CA GLY A 62 5.75 -13.54 7.89
C GLY A 62 5.64 -12.33 6.97
N LYS A 63 4.62 -12.31 6.11
CA LYS A 63 4.37 -11.21 5.16
C LYS A 63 4.27 -9.84 5.83
N ASP A 64 3.69 -9.76 7.03
CA ASP A 64 3.41 -8.48 7.69
C ASP A 64 4.68 -7.83 8.27
N SER A 65 5.61 -8.65 8.75
CA SER A 65 6.88 -8.18 9.30
C SER A 65 7.99 -8.07 8.25
N LEU A 66 7.79 -8.65 7.06
CA LEU A 66 8.70 -8.59 5.92
C LEU A 66 8.27 -7.61 4.82
N ALA A 67 7.00 -7.19 4.79
CA ALA A 67 6.54 -6.22 3.82
C ALA A 67 7.21 -4.86 4.09
N VAL A 68 8.28 -4.60 3.35
CA VAL A 68 9.02 -3.34 3.27
C VAL A 68 8.91 -2.80 1.84
#